data_AF-A0A2N1A0T7-F1
#
_entry.id   AF-A0A2N1A0T7-F1
#
_cell.length_a   1.000
_cell.length_b   1.000
_cell.length_c   1.000
_cell.angle_alpha   90.00
_cell.angle_beta   90.00
_cell.angle_gamma   90.00
#
_symmetry.space_group_name_H-M   'P 1'
#
loop_
_entity.id
_entity.type
_entity.pdbx_description
1 polymer ?
#
loop_
_entity_poly.entity_id
_entity_poly.type
_entity_poly.pdbx_seq_one_letter_code
_entity_poly.pdbx_strand_id
1 'polypeptide(L)'
;MKIILAMFGIQFLIVLVTALSKIAAGSSESRDNKRISVITSEIEKIQRQDLFGDDKSEKSQRRRNARKIRLFAERELLFSKYND
;
A
#
# COMPACT_ATOMS: atom_id res chain seq x y z
N MET A 1 48.34 7.67 -7.26
CA MET A 1 47.18 8.48 -7.72
C MET A 1 46.02 7.67 -8.33
N LYS A 2 46.21 6.41 -8.78
CA LYS A 2 45.13 5.58 -9.38
C LYS A 2 44.14 4.99 -8.37
N ILE A 3 44.60 4.67 -7.15
CA ILE A 3 43.77 4.07 -6.08
C ILE A 3 42.72 5.06 -5.57
N ILE A 4 43.10 6.34 -5.41
CA ILE A 4 42.18 7.39 -4.94
C ILE A 4 41.02 7.58 -5.92
N LEU A 5 41.29 7.59 -7.24
CA LEU A 5 40.25 7.69 -8.26
C LEU A 5 39.28 6.49 -8.26
N ALA A 6 39.80 5.29 -8.02
CA ALA A 6 38.97 4.08 -7.89
C ALA A 6 38.10 4.11 -6.62
N MET A 7 38.60 4.63 -5.50
CA MET A 7 37.82 4.79 -4.27
C MET A 7 36.69 5.81 -4.43
N PHE A 8 36.92 6.94 -5.12
CA PHE A 8 35.85 7.89 -5.45
C PHE A 8 34.78 7.28 -6.35
N GLY A 9 35.18 6.47 -7.34
CA GLY A 9 34.24 5.77 -8.21
C GLY A 9 33.33 4.78 -7.46
N ILE A 10 33.89 4.02 -6.51
CA ILE A 10 33.12 3.08 -5.67
C ILE A 10 32.16 3.83 -4.74
N GLN A 11 32.62 4.90 -4.10
CA GLN A 11 31.79 5.71 -3.20
C GLN A 11 30.58 6.32 -3.94
N PHE A 12 30.81 6.83 -5.16
CA PHE A 12 29.75 7.36 -6.02
C PHE A 12 28.72 6.29 -6.39
N LEU A 13 29.18 5.08 -6.69
CA LEU A 13 28.31 3.96 -7.07
C LEU A 13 27.43 3.51 -5.90
N ILE A 14 27.96 3.48 -4.67
CA ILE A 14 27.19 3.18 -3.46
C ILE A 14 26.11 4.24 -3.21
N VAL A 15 26.43 5.53 -3.35
CA VAL A 15 25.47 6.62 -3.20
C VAL A 15 24.36 6.53 -4.25
N LEU A 16 24.72 6.22 -5.50
CA LEU A 16 23.77 6.07 -6.59
C LEU A 16 22.78 4.92 -6.35
N VAL A 17 23.29 3.74 -5.97
CA VAL A 17 22.45 2.58 -5.65
C VAL A 17 21.54 2.89 -4.46
N THR A 18 22.06 3.53 -3.41
CA THR A 18 21.28 3.92 -2.24
C THR A 18 20.17 4.92 -2.60
N ALA A 19 20.45 5.90 -3.46
CA ALA A 19 19.46 6.86 -3.92
C ALA A 19 18.36 6.19 -4.76
N LEU A 20 18.74 5.28 -5.67
CA LEU A 20 17.80 4.52 -6.48
C LEU A 20 16.90 3.62 -5.62
N SER A 21 17.46 2.96 -4.60
CA SER A 21 16.69 2.15 -3.65
C SER A 21 15.69 3.00 -2.85
N LYS A 22 16.08 4.21 -2.41
CA LYS A 22 15.19 5.15 -1.72
C LYS A 22 14.05 5.66 -2.61
N ILE A 23 14.35 5.97 -3.88
CA ILE A 23 13.33 6.40 -4.85
C ILE A 23 12.35 5.26 -5.14
N ALA A 24 12.85 4.04 -5.35
CA ALA A 24 12.01 2.87 -5.59
C ALA A 24 11.10 2.56 -4.39
N ALA A 25 11.64 2.64 -3.17
CA ALA A 25 10.90 2.49 -1.93
C ALA A 25 9.82 3.57 -1.77
N GLY A 26 10.16 4.86 -1.95
CA GLY A 26 9.19 5.96 -1.86
C GLY A 26 8.07 5.89 -2.92
N SER A 27 8.36 5.38 -4.12
CA SER A 27 7.32 5.16 -5.15
C SER A 27 6.36 4.02 -4.79
N SER A 28 6.86 3.02 -4.06
CA SER A 28 6.07 1.87 -3.60
C SER A 28 5.19 2.25 -2.42
N GLU A 29 5.73 3.03 -1.49
CA GLU A 29 5.00 3.57 -0.34
C GLU A 29 3.87 4.51 -0.77
N SER A 30 4.12 5.44 -1.71
CA SER A 30 3.08 6.31 -2.26
C SER A 30 1.95 5.52 -2.93
N ARG A 31 2.30 4.44 -3.65
CA ARG A 31 1.32 3.56 -4.31
C ARG A 31 0.47 2.79 -3.30
N ASP A 32 1.10 2.26 -2.25
CA ASP A 32 0.41 1.49 -1.22
C ASP A 32 -0.45 2.39 -0.33
N ASN A 33 0.00 3.60 0.00
CA ASN A 33 -0.82 4.62 0.66
C ASN A 33 -2.07 4.99 -0.16
N LYS A 34 -1.92 5.11 -1.48
CA LYS A 34 -3.06 5.31 -2.39
C LYS A 34 -4.02 4.10 -2.37
N ARG A 35 -3.50 2.87 -2.31
CA ARG A 35 -4.32 1.66 -2.17
C ARG A 35 -5.06 1.62 -0.84
N ILE A 36 -4.39 1.93 0.28
CA ILE A 36 -5.00 2.01 1.61
C ILE A 36 -6.18 3.00 1.61
N SER A 37 -6.00 4.17 0.97
CA SER A 37 -7.07 5.17 0.84
C SER A 37 -8.27 4.64 0.04
N VAL A 38 -8.03 3.98 -1.10
CA VAL A 38 -9.08 3.37 -1.92
C VAL A 38 -9.84 2.28 -1.15
N ILE A 39 -9.11 1.38 -0.50
CA ILE A 39 -9.68 0.28 0.30
C ILE A 39 -10.54 0.86 1.43
N THR A 40 -10.06 1.88 2.13
CA THR A 40 -10.78 2.54 3.23
C THR A 40 -12.09 3.17 2.72
N SER A 41 -12.03 3.92 1.62
CA SER A 41 -13.23 4.48 0.98
C SER A 41 -14.23 3.41 0.54
N GLU A 42 -13.75 2.25 0.09
CA GLU A 42 -14.60 1.15 -0.35
C GLU A 42 -15.30 0.46 0.83
N ILE A 43 -14.60 0.28 1.95
CA ILE A 43 -15.17 -0.22 3.21
C ILE A 43 -16.28 0.72 3.70
N GLU A 44 -16.04 2.04 3.71
CA GLU A 44 -17.04 3.04 4.12
C GLU A 44 -18.27 3.02 3.20
N LYS A 45 -18.07 2.82 1.89
CA LYS A 45 -19.17 2.69 0.94
C LYS A 45 -20.02 1.46 1.24
N ILE A 46 -19.39 0.33 1.53
CA ILE A 46 -20.10 -0.90 1.92
C ILE A 46 -20.84 -0.70 3.24
N GLN A 47 -20.21 -0.08 4.24
CA GLN A 47 -20.87 0.24 5.52
C GLN A 47 -22.09 1.15 5.33
N ARG A 48 -21.99 2.17 4.47
CA ARG A 48 -23.14 3.03 4.13
C ARG A 48 -24.24 2.25 3.42
N GLN A 49 -23.90 1.33 2.52
CA GLN A 49 -24.88 0.44 1.88
C GLN A 49 -25.53 -0.54 2.86
N ASP A 50 -24.81 -0.97 3.90
CA ASP A 50 -25.39 -1.85 4.93
C ASP A 50 -26.33 -1.08 5.88
N LEU A 51 -26.05 0.20 6.13
CA LEU A 51 -26.86 1.06 7.01
C LEU A 51 -28.09 1.65 6.31
N PHE A 52 -27.92 2.11 5.06
CA PHE A 52 -28.92 2.92 4.34
C PHE A 52 -29.36 2.29 3.02
N GLY A 53 -28.86 1.10 2.67
CA GLY A 53 -29.21 0.45 1.41
C GLY A 53 -30.60 -0.18 1.45
N ASP A 54 -31.37 0.07 0.39
CA ASP A 54 -32.69 -0.54 0.20
C ASP A 54 -32.60 -2.06 -0.10
N ASP A 55 -31.44 -2.52 -0.60
CA ASP A 55 -31.19 -3.93 -0.88
C ASP A 55 -30.81 -4.72 0.39
N LYS A 56 -31.86 -5.30 1.00
CA LYS A 56 -31.78 -6.22 2.14
C LYS A 56 -31.73 -7.70 1.75
N SER A 57 -31.45 -8.02 0.48
CA SER A 57 -31.27 -9.41 0.07
C SER A 57 -30.13 -10.06 0.85
N GLU A 58 -30.41 -11.19 1.50
CA GLU A 58 -29.42 -11.94 2.27
C GLU A 58 -28.19 -12.32 1.43
N LYS A 59 -28.42 -12.69 0.15
CA LYS A 59 -27.34 -13.00 -0.80
C LYS A 59 -26.45 -11.78 -1.08
N SER A 60 -27.05 -10.59 -1.16
CA SER A 60 -26.34 -9.33 -1.40
C SER A 60 -25.55 -8.90 -0.17
N GLN A 61 -26.15 -8.99 1.02
CA GLN A 61 -25.49 -8.73 2.31
C GLN A 61 -24.31 -9.67 2.55
N ARG A 62 -24.46 -10.98 2.29
CA ARG A 62 -23.35 -11.95 2.42
C ARG A 62 -22.18 -11.60 1.49
N ARG A 63 -22.46 -11.17 0.24
CA ARG A 63 -21.42 -10.73 -0.71
C ARG A 63 -20.71 -9.46 -0.24
N ARG A 64 -21.47 -8.47 0.25
CA ARG A 64 -20.92 -7.23 0.80
C ARG A 64 -20.06 -7.49 2.02
N ASN A 65 -20.53 -8.35 2.94
CA ASN A 65 -19.78 -8.72 4.13
C ASN A 65 -18.48 -9.47 3.77
N ALA A 66 -18.53 -10.44 2.86
CA ALA A 66 -17.34 -11.13 2.38
C ALA A 66 -16.33 -10.17 1.71
N ARG A 67 -16.82 -9.21 0.91
CA ARG A 67 -15.98 -8.17 0.28
C ARG A 67 -15.36 -7.25 1.35
N LYS A 68 -16.14 -6.82 2.33
CA LYS A 68 -15.67 -5.99 3.46
C LYS A 68 -14.55 -6.68 4.24
N ILE A 69 -14.72 -7.96 4.59
CA ILE A 69 -13.70 -8.75 5.30
C ILE A 69 -12.39 -8.82 4.50
N ARG A 70 -12.47 -9.07 3.19
CA ARG A 70 -11.28 -9.10 2.31
C ARG A 70 -10.55 -7.75 2.29
N LEU A 71 -11.30 -6.66 2.17
CA LEU A 71 -10.76 -5.30 2.16
C LEU A 71 -10.09 -4.94 3.49
N PHE A 72 -10.67 -5.37 4.63
CA PHE A 72 -10.03 -5.19 5.93
C PHE A 72 -8.71 -5.95 6.03
N ALA A 73 -8.67 -7.21 5.61
CA ALA A 73 -7.44 -8.00 5.60
C ALA A 73 -6.35 -7.38 4.70
N GLU A 74 -6.73 -6.88 3.51
CA GLU A 74 -5.79 -6.20 2.60
C GLU A 74 -5.26 -4.89 3.21
N ARG A 75 -6.12 -4.10 3.86
CA ARG A 75 -5.73 -2.88 4.57
C ARG A 75 -4.74 -3.17 5.70
N GLU A 76 -4.99 -4.20 6.51
CA GLU A 76 -4.11 -4.59 7.61
C GLU A 76 -2.75 -5.10 7.12
N LEU A 77 -2.73 -5.91 6.06
CA LEU A 77 -1.48 -6.36 5.43
C LEU A 77 -0.65 -5.18 4.92
N LEU A 78 -1.30 -4.20 4.28
CA LEU A 78 -0.61 -3.00 3.80
C LEU A 78 -0.11 -2.15 4.96
N PHE A 79 -0.88 -1.97 6.04
CA PHE A 79 -0.38 -1.25 7.22
C PHE A 79 0.79 -1.97 7.90
N SER A 80 0.73 -3.29 8.03
CA SER A 80 1.82 -4.09 8.62
C SER A 80 3.13 -3.95 7.85
N LYS A 81 3.07 -3.78 6.52
CA LYS A 81 4.24 -3.59 5.67
C LYS A 81 5.02 -2.30 5.96
N TYR A 82 4.37 -1.29 6.54
CA TYR A 82 4.96 0.04 6.78
C TYR A 82 5.08 0.40 8.26
N ASN A 83 4.58 -0.45 9.16
CA ASN A 83 4.64 -0.25 10.62
C ASN A 83 5.69 -1.14 11.32
N ASP A 84 6.58 -1.81 10.57
CA ASP A 84 7.74 -2.56 11.09
C ASP A 84 8.99 -1.66 11.23
#